data_AF-A0A8H3B571-F1
#
_entry.id   AF-A0A8H3B571-F1
#
_cell.length_a   1.000
_cell.length_b   1.000
_cell.length_c   1.000
_cell.angle_alpha   90.00
_cell.angle_beta   90.00
_cell.angle_gamma   90.00
#
_symmetry.space_group_name_H-M   'P 1'
#
loop_
_entity.id
_entity.type
_entity.pdbx_description
1 polymer ?
#
loop_
_entity_poly.entity_id
_entity_poly.type
_entity_poly.pdbx_seq_one_letter_code
_entity_poly.pdbx_strand_id
1 'polypeptide(L)'
;MGKELTDLISFATGMDSQTTGLVVTSSDFLRSAHNALSPPSVISVSDGPQPKSSEDAYHFISYLPVMGQIYEFDGLKRAPVAHGPYEEKGEGWVAKARDVIEKRIGTYPPGSLHFNLLAVRDDPLPNLQAQIETAQASGQELVAADLVFRLSQEKEKRARWDFENSLRRHNHLGLIHALLVELAKKGQLDAAVTDAKAKMQERLTKARESGQMEED
;
A
#
# COMPACT_ATOMS: atom_id res chain seq x y z
N MET A 1 -1.97 -12.88 16.79
CA MET A 1 -0.82 -11.95 16.69
C MET A 1 0.46 -12.75 16.88
N GLY A 2 1.54 -12.41 16.18
CA GLY A 2 2.83 -13.11 16.31
C GLY A 2 3.54 -12.82 17.63
N LYS A 3 4.55 -13.64 17.98
CA LYS A 3 5.28 -13.54 19.25
C LYS A 3 6.04 -12.21 19.35
N GLU A 4 6.75 -11.84 18.30
CA GLU A 4 7.60 -10.64 18.23
C GLU A 4 6.79 -9.36 18.44
N LEU A 5 5.61 -9.27 17.82
CA LEU A 5 4.69 -8.14 18.02
C LEU A 5 4.11 -8.12 19.44
N THR A 6 3.77 -9.29 19.98
CA THR A 6 3.23 -9.41 21.35
C THR A 6 4.27 -8.95 22.37
N ASP A 7 5.52 -9.39 22.22
CA ASP A 7 6.64 -9.00 23.08
C ASP A 7 6.92 -7.49 22.98
N LEU A 8 6.91 -6.94 21.76
CA LEU A 8 7.11 -5.50 21.52
C LEU A 8 6.01 -4.65 22.18
N ILE A 9 4.73 -5.05 22.03
CA ILE A 9 3.59 -4.36 22.64
C ILE A 9 3.68 -4.45 24.17
N SER A 10 3.97 -5.64 24.70
CA SER A 10 4.10 -5.86 26.14
C SER A 10 5.23 -5.01 26.72
N PHE A 11 6.36 -4.90 26.02
CA PHE A 11 7.48 -4.04 26.41
C PHE A 11 7.12 -2.55 26.38
N ALA A 12 6.38 -2.10 25.36
CA ALA A 12 5.98 -0.70 25.22
C ALA A 12 4.79 -0.30 26.13
N THR A 13 4.14 -1.26 26.79
CA THR A 13 2.95 -1.00 27.60
C THR A 13 3.29 -0.06 28.77
N GLY A 14 2.54 1.04 28.88
CA GLY A 14 2.73 2.05 29.93
C GLY A 14 3.75 3.14 29.62
N MET A 15 4.42 3.08 28.46
CA MET A 15 5.29 4.16 27.98
C MET A 15 4.48 5.30 27.36
N ASP A 16 5.06 6.50 27.29
CA ASP A 16 4.49 7.62 26.56
C ASP A 16 4.59 7.42 25.03
N SER A 17 3.91 8.28 24.26
CA SER A 17 3.85 8.19 22.81
C SER A 17 5.21 8.33 22.12
N GLN A 18 6.10 9.20 22.62
CA GLN A 18 7.42 9.41 22.03
C GLN A 18 8.30 8.19 22.28
N THR A 19 8.33 7.68 23.51
CA THR A 19 9.09 6.48 23.86
C THR A 19 8.58 5.26 23.11
N THR A 20 7.26 5.09 22.98
CA THR A 20 6.66 4.03 22.16
C THR A 20 7.13 4.12 20.70
N GLY A 21 7.18 5.33 20.13
CA GLY A 21 7.74 5.57 18.80
C GLY A 21 9.21 5.14 18.69
N LEU A 22 10.03 5.48 19.69
CA LEU A 22 11.44 5.05 19.74
C LEU A 22 11.56 3.53 19.74
N VAL A 23 10.77 2.85 20.57
CA VAL A 23 10.73 1.38 20.64
C VAL A 23 10.41 0.78 19.28
N VAL A 24 9.39 1.28 18.58
CA VAL A 24 9.02 0.83 17.23
C VAL A 24 10.16 1.03 16.24
N THR A 25 10.79 2.21 16.21
CA THR A 25 11.88 2.52 15.28
C THR A 25 13.18 1.74 15.56
N SER A 26 13.41 1.39 16.82
CA SER A 26 14.58 0.59 17.25
C SER A 26 14.41 -0.91 17.04
N SER A 27 13.21 -1.38 16.66
CA SER A 27 12.93 -2.80 16.47
C SER A 27 13.57 -3.32 15.18
N ASP A 28 14.61 -4.14 15.32
CA ASP A 28 15.27 -4.79 14.18
C ASP A 28 14.34 -5.69 13.39
N PHE A 29 13.41 -6.38 14.06
CA PHE A 29 12.39 -7.19 13.43
C PHE A 29 11.49 -6.35 12.52
N LEU A 30 10.92 -5.25 13.03
CA LEU A 30 10.06 -4.38 12.24
C LEU A 30 10.84 -3.69 11.10
N ARG A 31 12.05 -3.23 11.38
CA ARG A 31 12.93 -2.60 10.38
C ARG A 31 13.27 -3.58 9.25
N SER A 32 13.57 -4.84 9.57
CA SER A 32 13.85 -5.87 8.58
C SER A 32 12.62 -6.21 7.74
N ALA A 33 11.45 -6.36 8.39
CA ALA A 33 10.19 -6.62 7.70
C ALA A 33 9.79 -5.46 6.76
N HIS A 34 9.95 -4.21 7.21
CA HIS A 34 9.71 -3.02 6.42
C HIS A 34 10.63 -2.95 5.19
N ASN A 35 11.94 -3.15 5.40
CA ASN A 35 12.93 -3.06 4.33
C ASN A 35 12.82 -4.21 3.32
N ALA A 36 12.30 -5.38 3.73
CA ALA A 36 12.08 -6.51 2.82
C ALA A 36 11.09 -6.20 1.68
N LEU A 37 10.24 -5.19 1.85
CA LEU A 37 9.27 -4.72 0.85
C LEU A 37 9.75 -3.51 0.04
N SER A 38 10.93 -2.97 0.37
CA SER A 38 11.50 -1.84 -0.35
C SER A 38 12.16 -2.32 -1.66
N PRO A 39 12.00 -1.60 -2.78
CA PRO A 39 12.74 -1.90 -4.01
C PRO A 39 14.26 -1.88 -3.77
N PRO A 40 15.03 -2.74 -4.44
CA PRO A 40 16.49 -2.68 -4.35
C PRO A 40 16.99 -1.33 -4.87
N SER A 41 17.90 -0.69 -4.14
CA SER A 41 18.58 0.52 -4.59
C SER A 41 19.41 0.18 -5.83
N VAL A 42 18.91 0.55 -7.01
CA VAL A 42 19.48 0.12 -8.28
C VAL A 42 20.85 0.74 -8.55
N ILE A 43 21.13 1.97 -8.09
CA ILE A 43 22.44 2.61 -8.25
C ILE A 43 22.63 3.72 -7.19
N SER A 44 23.65 3.62 -6.34
CA SER A 44 24.24 4.81 -5.69
C SER A 44 25.27 5.41 -6.65
N VAL A 45 24.80 6.13 -7.68
CA VAL A 45 25.70 6.95 -8.49
C VAL A 45 26.15 8.10 -7.61
N SER A 46 27.42 8.08 -7.25
CA SER A 46 28.15 9.17 -6.60
C SER A 46 27.94 10.51 -7.31
N ASP A 47 27.67 11.56 -6.52
CA ASP A 47 27.93 12.99 -6.79
C ASP A 47 27.39 13.61 -8.09
N GLY A 48 26.12 13.36 -8.41
CA GLY A 48 25.32 14.23 -9.29
C GLY A 48 24.09 14.74 -8.55
N PRO A 49 23.54 15.92 -8.89
CA PRO A 49 22.26 16.35 -8.35
C PRO A 49 21.22 15.32 -8.79
N GLN A 50 20.84 14.43 -7.86
CA GLN A 50 19.66 13.61 -7.99
C GLN A 50 18.51 14.59 -8.29
N PRO A 51 17.72 14.41 -9.36
CA PRO A 51 16.45 15.10 -9.41
C PRO A 51 15.75 14.72 -8.11
N LYS A 52 15.48 15.72 -7.26
CA LYS A 52 14.58 15.52 -6.14
C LYS A 52 13.29 15.07 -6.78
N SER A 53 13.02 13.76 -6.82
CA SER A 53 11.65 13.35 -6.98
C SER A 53 10.97 13.99 -5.77
N SER A 54 10.09 14.95 -6.04
CA SER A 54 9.11 15.40 -5.08
C SER A 54 8.15 14.24 -4.84
N GLU A 55 8.66 13.12 -4.33
CA GLU A 55 7.81 12.04 -3.87
C GLU A 55 6.95 12.65 -2.79
N ASP A 56 5.68 12.87 -3.13
CA ASP A 56 4.67 13.30 -2.19
C ASP A 56 4.72 12.32 -1.02
N ALA A 57 5.19 12.83 0.12
CA ALA A 57 5.30 12.03 1.32
C ALA A 57 3.89 11.69 1.79
N TYR A 58 3.43 10.47 1.47
CA TYR A 58 2.16 9.96 1.97
C TYR A 58 2.24 9.81 3.49
N HIS A 59 1.28 10.42 4.17
CA HIS A 59 1.13 10.33 5.61
C HIS A 59 0.08 9.29 5.99
N PHE A 60 0.44 8.36 6.88
CA PHE A 60 -0.44 7.28 7.30
C PHE A 60 -1.22 7.65 8.56
N ILE A 61 -2.53 7.38 8.51
CA ILE A 61 -3.45 7.64 9.63
C ILE A 61 -4.37 6.44 9.75
N SER A 62 -4.55 5.97 10.98
CA SER A 62 -5.36 4.79 11.29
C SER A 62 -6.62 5.20 12.05
N TYR A 63 -7.76 4.59 11.70
CA TYR A 63 -9.02 4.75 12.43
C TYR A 63 -9.39 3.43 13.09
N LEU A 64 -9.64 3.44 14.40
CA LEU A 64 -10.01 2.25 15.15
C LEU A 64 -11.21 2.50 16.07
N PRO A 65 -12.12 1.51 16.22
CA PRO A 65 -13.12 1.52 17.28
C PRO A 65 -12.47 1.11 18.61
N VAL A 66 -12.51 1.99 19.61
CA VAL A 66 -12.00 1.71 20.97
C VAL A 66 -13.02 2.19 21.99
N MET A 67 -13.42 1.29 22.91
CA MET A 67 -14.40 1.58 23.97
C MET A 67 -15.71 2.23 23.46
N GLY A 68 -16.25 1.74 22.34
CA GLY A 68 -17.50 2.23 21.75
C GLY A 68 -17.41 3.59 21.04
N GLN A 69 -16.20 4.08 20.78
CA GLN A 69 -15.95 5.33 20.06
C GLN A 69 -14.92 5.16 18.95
N ILE A 70 -15.00 6.00 17.92
CA ILE A 70 -14.00 6.05 16.86
C ILE A 70 -12.84 6.93 17.31
N TYR A 71 -11.63 6.42 17.16
CA TYR A 71 -10.39 7.15 17.36
C TYR A 71 -9.58 7.22 16.07
N GLU A 72 -9.01 8.39 15.81
CA GLU A 72 -7.98 8.63 14.81
C GLU A 72 -6.61 8.62 15.49
N PHE A 73 -5.73 7.77 14.98
CA PHE A 73 -4.33 7.65 15.38
C PHE A 73 -3.47 8.20 14.26
N ASP A 74 -2.91 9.38 14.52
CA ASP A 74 -2.04 10.13 13.63
C ASP A 74 -0.69 10.32 14.32
N GLY A 75 0.37 9.76 13.74
CA GLY A 75 1.73 9.80 14.30
C GLY A 75 2.34 11.20 14.41
N LEU A 76 1.77 12.21 13.74
CA LEU A 76 2.18 13.61 13.83
C LEU A 76 1.42 14.38 14.93
N LYS A 77 0.33 13.80 15.47
CA LYS A 77 -0.44 14.39 16.57
C LYS A 77 0.07 13.90 17.92
N ARG A 78 -0.09 14.74 18.95
CA ARG A 78 0.36 14.43 20.32
C ARG A 78 -0.49 13.36 21.02
N ALA A 79 -1.75 13.22 20.62
CA ALA A 79 -2.70 12.29 21.23
C ALA A 79 -3.72 11.81 20.20
N PRO A 80 -4.34 10.63 20.41
CA PRO A 80 -5.45 10.17 19.58
C PRO A 80 -6.61 11.16 19.57
N VAL A 81 -7.26 11.31 18.42
CA VAL A 81 -8.41 12.21 18.26
C VAL A 81 -9.69 11.39 18.31
N ALA A 82 -10.57 11.68 19.26
CA ALA A 82 -11.87 11.03 19.37
C ALA A 82 -12.87 11.68 18.40
N HIS A 83 -13.55 10.86 17.60
CA HIS A 83 -14.60 11.26 16.66
C HIS A 83 -16.03 10.95 17.18
N GLY A 84 -16.11 10.51 18.43
CA GLY A 84 -17.36 10.23 19.14
C GLY A 84 -17.84 8.78 18.99
N PRO A 85 -19.00 8.47 19.60
CA PRO A 85 -19.58 7.12 19.59
C PRO A 85 -20.10 6.73 18.21
N TYR A 86 -20.29 5.43 18.03
CA TYR A 86 -20.92 4.83 16.86
C TYR A 86 -22.03 3.87 17.28
N GLU A 87 -22.98 3.60 16.39
CA GLU A 87 -24.00 2.60 16.62
C GLU A 87 -23.49 1.22 16.19
N GLU A 88 -23.68 0.19 17.00
CA GLU A 88 -23.32 -1.21 16.65
C GLU A 88 -24.30 -1.83 15.64
N LYS A 89 -25.41 -1.15 15.32
CA LYS A 89 -26.41 -1.64 14.36
C LYS A 89 -25.99 -1.30 12.93
N GLY A 90 -26.46 -2.09 11.96
CA GLY A 90 -26.21 -1.84 10.54
C GLY A 90 -24.72 -2.00 10.19
N GLU A 91 -24.12 -0.97 9.61
CA GLU A 91 -22.70 -0.94 9.22
C GLU A 91 -21.75 -0.70 10.40
N GLY A 92 -22.28 -0.52 11.61
CA GLY A 92 -21.46 -0.42 12.81
C GLY A 92 -20.59 0.83 12.83
N TRP A 93 -19.39 0.67 13.40
CA TRP A 93 -18.35 1.69 13.48
C TRP A 93 -17.84 2.17 12.10
N VAL A 94 -17.99 1.35 11.06
CA VAL A 94 -17.50 1.65 9.71
C VAL A 94 -18.27 2.82 9.09
N ALA A 95 -19.58 2.94 9.34
CA ALA A 95 -20.36 4.08 8.87
C ALA A 95 -19.82 5.40 9.44
N LYS A 96 -19.53 5.42 10.74
CA LYS A 96 -18.95 6.59 11.40
C LYS A 96 -17.56 6.92 10.88
N ALA A 97 -16.71 5.90 10.67
CA ALA A 97 -15.38 6.08 10.11
C ALA A 97 -15.43 6.63 8.68
N ARG A 98 -16.36 6.15 7.84
CA ARG A 98 -16.60 6.66 6.48
C ARG A 98 -16.94 8.15 6.51
N ASP A 99 -17.88 8.58 7.35
CA ASP A 99 -18.25 10.01 7.45
C ASP A 99 -17.05 10.90 7.84
N VAL A 100 -16.18 10.41 8.72
CA VAL A 100 -14.96 11.12 9.15
C VAL A 100 -13.96 11.22 8.00
N ILE A 101 -13.73 10.11 7.28
CA ILE A 101 -12.80 10.05 6.15
C ILE A 101 -13.29 10.90 4.99
N GLU A 102 -14.58 10.86 4.66
CA GLU A 102 -15.19 11.70 3.61
C GLU A 102 -15.05 13.18 3.92
N LYS A 103 -15.32 13.60 5.17
CA LYS A 103 -15.09 14.98 5.61
C LYS A 103 -13.63 15.40 5.44
N ARG A 104 -12.70 14.51 5.75
CA ARG A 104 -11.27 14.76 5.55
C ARG A 104 -10.92 14.93 4.08
N ILE A 105 -11.38 14.03 3.21
CA ILE A 105 -11.16 14.12 1.76
C ILE A 105 -11.76 15.42 1.22
N GLY A 106 -12.93 15.83 1.72
CA GLY A 106 -13.58 17.09 1.35
C GLY A 106 -12.84 18.37 1.76
N THR A 107 -11.78 18.29 2.57
CA THR A 107 -10.91 19.45 2.87
C THR A 107 -9.91 19.76 1.75
N TYR A 108 -9.70 18.83 0.81
CA TYR A 108 -8.78 18.99 -0.30
C TYR A 108 -9.49 19.57 -1.54
N PRO A 109 -8.76 20.27 -2.43
CA PRO A 109 -9.34 20.81 -3.66
C PRO A 109 -10.05 19.73 -4.50
N PRO A 110 -11.20 20.06 -5.13
CA PRO A 110 -11.87 19.15 -6.06
C PRO A 110 -10.91 18.62 -7.12
N GLY A 111 -10.89 17.31 -7.34
CA GLY A 111 -9.97 16.65 -8.27
C GLY A 111 -8.67 16.13 -7.63
N SER A 112 -8.47 16.33 -6.32
CA SER A 112 -7.35 15.69 -5.60
C SER A 112 -7.56 14.16 -5.55
N LEU A 113 -6.67 13.40 -6.19
CA LEU A 113 -6.74 11.93 -6.26
C LEU A 113 -5.66 11.22 -5.42
N HIS A 114 -4.84 11.97 -4.68
CA HIS A 114 -3.69 11.46 -3.94
C HIS A 114 -4.09 10.88 -2.57
N PHE A 115 -4.99 9.89 -2.58
CA PHE A 115 -5.40 9.16 -1.37
C PHE A 115 -5.35 7.65 -1.58
N ASN A 116 -4.97 6.92 -0.54
CA ASN A 116 -5.09 5.48 -0.50
C ASN A 116 -5.81 5.08 0.79
N LEU A 117 -6.86 4.28 0.67
CA LEU A 117 -7.62 3.75 1.80
C LEU A 117 -7.47 2.23 1.84
N LEU A 118 -6.88 1.75 2.92
CA LEU A 118 -6.69 0.33 3.19
C LEU A 118 -7.52 -0.08 4.40
N ALA A 119 -8.02 -1.31 4.37
CA ALA A 119 -8.72 -1.93 5.48
C ALA A 119 -7.95 -3.16 5.98
N VAL A 120 -7.71 -3.22 7.29
CA VAL A 120 -7.21 -4.43 7.94
C VAL A 120 -8.41 -5.30 8.29
N ARG A 121 -8.43 -6.52 7.80
CA ARG A 121 -9.48 -7.51 8.04
C ARG A 121 -8.89 -8.87 8.36
N ASP A 122 -9.72 -9.76 8.89
CA ASP A 122 -9.34 -11.16 9.11
C ASP A 122 -8.98 -11.86 7.80
N ASP A 123 -8.10 -12.87 7.92
CA ASP A 123 -7.80 -13.75 6.80
C ASP A 123 -9.08 -14.52 6.39
N PRO A 124 -9.59 -14.35 5.15
CA PRO A 124 -10.78 -15.04 4.71
C PRO A 124 -10.56 -16.55 4.50
N LEU A 125 -9.33 -17.01 4.25
CA LEU A 125 -9.08 -18.39 3.80
C LEU A 125 -9.47 -19.44 4.85
N PRO A 126 -9.06 -19.35 6.13
CA PRO A 126 -9.42 -20.37 7.13
C PRO A 126 -10.94 -20.45 7.33
N ASN A 127 -11.62 -19.31 7.32
CA ASN A 127 -13.07 -19.24 7.49
C ASN A 127 -13.79 -19.86 6.28
N LEU A 128 -13.41 -19.48 5.06
CA LEU A 128 -13.95 -20.08 3.84
C LEU A 128 -13.74 -21.60 3.83
N GLN A 129 -12.57 -22.07 4.26
CA GLN A 129 -12.25 -23.49 4.27
C GLN A 129 -13.12 -24.28 5.26
N ALA A 130 -13.33 -23.76 6.48
CA ALA A 130 -14.24 -24.35 7.45
C ALA A 130 -15.71 -24.34 6.98
N GLN A 131 -16.14 -23.27 6.29
CA GLN A 131 -17.49 -23.20 5.71
C GLN A 131 -17.68 -24.24 4.59
N ILE A 132 -16.65 -24.48 3.75
CA ILE A 132 -16.70 -25.50 2.71
C ILE A 132 -16.88 -26.90 3.33
N GLU A 133 -16.06 -27.24 4.34
CA GLU A 133 -16.16 -28.53 5.04
C GLU A 133 -17.54 -28.74 5.64
N THR A 134 -18.10 -27.70 6.27
CA THR A 134 -19.44 -27.74 6.87
C THR A 134 -20.54 -27.90 5.81
N ALA A 135 -20.45 -27.18 4.68
CA ALA A 135 -21.41 -27.25 3.60
C ALA A 135 -21.39 -28.62 2.90
N GLN A 136 -20.20 -29.21 2.71
CA GLN A 136 -20.03 -30.56 2.17
C GLN A 136 -20.60 -31.62 3.10
N ALA A 137 -20.32 -31.53 4.41
CA ALA A 137 -20.87 -32.46 5.41
C ALA A 137 -22.40 -32.38 5.50
N SER A 138 -22.98 -31.21 5.22
CA SER A 138 -24.44 -30.98 5.24
C SER A 138 -25.13 -31.30 3.91
N GLY A 139 -24.41 -31.82 2.91
CA GLY A 139 -24.97 -32.14 1.58
C GLY A 139 -25.36 -30.92 0.74
N GLN A 140 -24.87 -29.73 1.08
CA GLN A 140 -25.18 -28.48 0.37
C GLN A 140 -24.19 -28.22 -0.77
N GLU A 141 -24.20 -29.08 -1.80
CA GLU A 141 -23.21 -29.06 -2.88
C GLU A 141 -23.11 -27.73 -3.62
N LEU A 142 -24.24 -27.06 -3.89
CA LEU A 142 -24.27 -25.75 -4.55
C LEU A 142 -23.57 -24.66 -3.73
N VAL A 143 -23.79 -24.66 -2.40
CA VAL A 143 -23.15 -23.70 -1.49
C VAL A 143 -21.67 -23.98 -1.39
N ALA A 144 -21.28 -25.26 -1.28
CA ALA A 144 -19.89 -25.66 -1.28
C ALA A 144 -19.16 -25.23 -2.56
N ALA A 145 -19.80 -25.37 -3.74
CA ALA A 145 -19.24 -24.93 -5.01
C ALA A 145 -18.99 -23.40 -5.07
N ASP A 146 -19.95 -22.59 -4.62
CA ASP A 146 -19.79 -21.13 -4.54
C ASP A 146 -18.64 -20.73 -3.58
N LEU A 147 -18.57 -21.37 -2.41
CA LEU A 147 -17.49 -21.11 -1.45
C LEU A 147 -16.11 -21.52 -1.97
N VAL A 148 -16.02 -22.65 -2.68
CA VAL A 148 -14.78 -23.08 -3.35
C VAL A 148 -14.36 -22.07 -4.42
N PHE A 149 -15.31 -21.54 -5.18
CA PHE A 149 -15.02 -20.48 -6.15
C PHE A 149 -14.46 -19.23 -5.46
N ARG A 150 -15.10 -18.73 -4.38
CA ARG A 150 -14.57 -17.59 -3.60
C ARG A 150 -13.17 -17.86 -3.03
N LEU A 151 -12.92 -19.07 -2.52
CA LEU A 151 -11.61 -19.49 -2.04
C LEU A 151 -10.54 -19.43 -3.15
N SER A 152 -10.90 -19.86 -4.36
CA SER A 152 -9.99 -19.79 -5.51
C SER A 152 -9.63 -18.35 -5.88
N GLN A 153 -10.59 -17.43 -5.86
CA GLN A 153 -10.36 -16.01 -6.12
C GLN A 153 -9.40 -15.37 -5.10
N GLU A 154 -9.58 -15.66 -3.80
CA GLU A 154 -8.66 -15.17 -2.76
C GLU A 154 -7.24 -15.77 -2.90
N LYS A 155 -7.12 -17.04 -3.33
CA LYS A 155 -5.82 -17.66 -3.62
C LYS A 155 -5.15 -17.05 -4.84
N GLU A 156 -5.88 -16.80 -5.91
CA GLU A 156 -5.36 -16.15 -7.12
C GLU A 156 -4.87 -14.73 -6.83
N LYS A 157 -5.63 -13.98 -6.01
CA LYS A 157 -5.23 -12.66 -5.53
C LYS A 157 -3.88 -12.69 -4.80
N ARG A 158 -3.65 -13.68 -3.93
CA ARG A 158 -2.35 -13.86 -3.25
C ARG A 158 -1.23 -14.20 -4.24
N ALA A 159 -1.48 -15.11 -5.17
CA ALA A 159 -0.49 -15.46 -6.19
C ALA A 159 -0.08 -14.24 -7.03
N ARG A 160 -1.04 -13.37 -7.34
CA ARG A 160 -0.79 -12.09 -8.03
C ARG A 160 0.08 -11.15 -7.20
N TRP A 161 -0.24 -11.00 -5.91
CA TRP A 161 0.58 -10.20 -4.99
C TRP A 161 2.00 -10.74 -4.84
N ASP A 162 2.17 -12.05 -4.76
CA ASP A 162 3.48 -12.69 -4.68
C ASP A 162 4.29 -12.42 -5.96
N PHE A 163 3.66 -12.52 -7.12
CA PHE A 163 4.28 -12.17 -8.40
C PHE A 163 4.66 -10.69 -8.46
N GLU A 164 3.75 -9.77 -8.13
CA GLU A 164 4.02 -8.33 -8.11
C GLU A 164 5.15 -7.98 -7.13
N ASN A 165 5.16 -8.58 -5.94
CA ASN A 165 6.22 -8.37 -4.96
C ASN A 165 7.56 -8.91 -5.47
N SER A 166 7.57 -10.05 -6.17
CA SER A 166 8.79 -10.57 -6.81
C SER A 166 9.38 -9.58 -7.82
N LEU A 167 8.52 -8.92 -8.62
CA LEU A 167 8.93 -7.90 -9.58
C LEU A 167 9.47 -6.64 -8.90
N ARG A 168 8.80 -6.17 -7.82
CA ARG A 168 9.23 -5.00 -7.04
C ARG A 168 10.59 -5.21 -6.38
N ARG A 169 10.87 -6.43 -5.94
CA ARG A 169 12.12 -6.80 -5.26
C ARG A 169 13.26 -7.15 -6.23
N HIS A 170 12.96 -7.38 -7.51
CA HIS A 170 13.97 -7.78 -8.49
C HIS A 170 14.82 -6.58 -8.94
N ASN A 171 16.14 -6.78 -9.04
CA ASN A 171 17.03 -5.78 -9.61
C ASN A 171 17.06 -5.91 -11.14
N HIS A 172 16.34 -5.03 -11.83
CA HIS A 172 16.19 -5.04 -13.29
C HIS A 172 17.40 -4.50 -14.06
N LEU A 173 18.47 -4.05 -13.40
CA LEU A 173 19.64 -3.46 -14.08
C LEU A 173 20.30 -4.44 -15.07
N GLY A 174 20.41 -5.71 -14.71
CA GLY A 174 20.98 -6.74 -15.58
C GLY A 174 20.15 -6.94 -16.85
N LEU A 175 18.82 -6.95 -16.73
CA LEU A 175 17.89 -7.03 -17.85
C LEU A 175 18.01 -5.81 -18.76
N ILE A 176 18.03 -4.61 -18.17
CA ILE A 176 18.17 -3.34 -18.92
C ILE A 176 19.48 -3.34 -19.71
N HIS A 177 20.59 -3.69 -19.06
CA HIS A 177 21.90 -3.75 -19.72
C HIS A 177 21.91 -4.74 -20.89
N ALA A 178 21.41 -5.97 -20.68
CA ALA A 178 21.35 -6.97 -21.74
C ALA A 178 20.49 -6.51 -22.93
N LEU A 179 19.34 -5.89 -22.65
CA LEU A 179 18.46 -5.35 -23.69
C LEU A 179 19.14 -4.25 -24.51
N LEU A 180 19.84 -3.32 -23.86
CA LEU A 180 20.57 -2.24 -24.53
C LEU A 180 21.69 -2.80 -25.42
N VAL A 181 22.44 -3.78 -24.92
CA VAL A 181 23.51 -4.45 -25.69
C VAL A 181 22.95 -5.14 -26.94
N GLU A 182 21.85 -5.87 -26.82
CA GLU A 182 21.25 -6.57 -27.96
C GLU A 182 20.63 -5.61 -28.99
N LEU A 183 20.03 -4.50 -28.55
CA LEU A 183 19.55 -3.45 -29.45
C LEU A 183 20.69 -2.76 -30.20
N ALA A 184 21.82 -2.52 -29.53
CA ALA A 184 23.00 -1.96 -30.15
C ALA A 184 23.59 -2.91 -31.21
N LYS A 185 23.74 -4.21 -30.89
CA LYS A 185 24.22 -5.23 -31.84
C LYS A 185 23.35 -5.33 -33.10
N LYS A 186 22.04 -5.13 -32.96
CA LYS A 186 21.09 -5.12 -34.08
C LYS A 186 21.02 -3.79 -34.84
N GLY A 187 21.76 -2.76 -34.39
CA GLY A 187 21.71 -1.42 -34.99
C GLY A 187 20.37 -0.69 -34.80
N GLN A 188 19.53 -1.14 -33.86
CA GLN A 188 18.19 -0.60 -33.62
C GLN A 188 18.14 0.44 -32.50
N LEU A 189 19.22 0.56 -31.72
CA LEU A 189 19.25 1.41 -30.53
C LEU A 189 19.09 2.90 -30.85
N ASP A 190 19.83 3.43 -31.82
CA ASP A 190 19.79 4.86 -32.16
C ASP A 190 18.41 5.30 -32.71
N ALA A 191 17.78 4.43 -33.50
CA ALA A 191 16.41 4.65 -33.98
C ALA A 191 15.42 4.71 -32.81
N ALA A 192 15.50 3.75 -31.87
CA ALA A 192 14.63 3.72 -30.69
C ALA A 192 14.82 4.97 -29.79
N VAL A 193 16.06 5.45 -29.62
CA VAL A 193 16.35 6.68 -28.86
C VAL A 193 15.75 7.90 -29.55
N THR A 194 15.85 7.98 -30.87
CA THR A 194 15.31 9.11 -31.66
C THR A 194 13.79 9.16 -31.57
N ASP A 195 13.12 8.01 -31.74
CA ASP A 195 11.66 7.89 -31.60
C ASP A 195 11.20 8.25 -30.19
N ALA A 196 11.94 7.82 -29.16
CA ALA A 196 11.64 8.16 -27.78
C ALA A 196 11.73 9.68 -27.52
N LYS A 197 12.76 10.35 -28.07
CA LYS A 197 12.91 11.81 -27.97
C LYS A 197 11.76 12.54 -28.68
N ALA A 198 11.35 12.09 -29.86
CA ALA A 198 10.23 12.67 -30.60
C ALA A 198 8.92 12.57 -29.80
N LYS A 199 8.62 11.38 -29.25
CA LYS A 199 7.44 11.17 -28.40
C LYS A 199 7.49 12.00 -27.11
N MET A 200 8.67 12.17 -26.52
CA MET A 200 8.83 13.03 -25.34
C MET A 200 8.45 14.48 -25.66
N GLN A 201 8.95 15.02 -26.79
CA GLN A 201 8.62 16.38 -27.21
C GLN A 201 7.12 16.54 -27.48
N GLU A 202 6.49 15.57 -28.15
CA GLU A 202 5.03 15.59 -28.40
C GLU A 202 4.21 15.60 -27.09
N ARG A 203 4.66 14.88 -26.05
CA ARG A 203 4.00 14.91 -24.74
C ARG A 203 4.15 16.26 -24.05
N LEU A 204 5.33 16.88 -24.14
CA LEU A 204 5.58 18.21 -23.57
C LEU A 204 4.75 19.29 -24.27
N THR A 205 4.63 19.26 -25.59
CA THR A 205 3.80 20.21 -26.32
C THR A 205 2.33 20.03 -25.98
N LYS A 206 1.83 18.79 -25.93
CA LYS A 206 0.44 18.50 -25.51
C LYS A 206 0.15 18.95 -24.08
N ALA A 207 1.09 18.78 -23.16
CA ALA A 207 0.94 19.22 -21.76
C ALA A 207 0.93 20.76 -21.63
N ARG A 208 1.68 21.48 -22.47
CA ARG A 208 1.63 22.95 -22.55
C ARG A 208 0.31 23.44 -23.13
N GLU A 209 -0.20 22.77 -24.16
CA GLU A 209 -1.46 23.11 -24.82
C GLU A 209 -2.69 22.79 -23.96
N SER A 210 -2.63 21.77 -23.11
CA SER A 210 -3.71 21.39 -22.20
C SER A 210 -3.77 22.20 -20.90
N GLY A 211 -2.87 23.17 -20.71
CA GLY A 211 -2.81 24.00 -19.50
C GLY A 211 -2.45 23.23 -18.22
N GLN A 212 -1.87 22.03 -18.33
CA GLN A 212 -1.47 21.21 -17.19
C GLN A 212 -0.08 21.57 -16.61
N MET A 213 0.57 22.59 -17.17
CA MET A 213 1.68 23.27 -16.50
C MET A 213 1.12 24.56 -15.87
N GLU A 214 0.55 24.44 -14.67
CA GLU A 214 0.54 25.62 -13.78
C GLU A 214 2.00 25.92 -13.44
N GLU A 215 2.37 27.18 -13.66
CA GLU A 215 3.72 27.72 -13.49
C GLU A 215 4.22 27.54 -12.05
N ASP A 216 5.41 26.95 -11.91
CA ASP A 216 6.30 27.22 -10.76
C ASP A 216 6.95 28.61 -10.92
#